data_AF-A0A326QUN5-F1
#
_entry.id   AF-A0A326QUN5-F1
#
_cell.length_a   1.000
_cell.length_b   1.000
_cell.length_c   1.000
_cell.angle_alpha   90.00
_cell.angle_beta   90.00
_cell.angle_gamma   90.00
#
_symmetry.space_group_name_H-M   'P 1'
#
loop_
_entity.id
_entity.type
_entity.pdbx_description
1 polymer ?
#
loop_
_entity_poly.entity_id
_entity_poly.type
_entity_poly.pdbx_seq_one_letter_code
_entity_poly.pdbx_strand_id
1 'polypeptide(L)' 'MILALKERLRRLQRQSHTTANKQAGLVNRLDQIALRCAGRPISDRRSAEEILGYDATGLPT' A
#
# COMPACT_ATOMS: atom_id res chain seq x y z
N MET A 1 -2.14 -19.97 -37.89
CA MET A 1 -3.06 -19.84 -36.72
C MET A 1 -2.37 -20.12 -35.38
N ILE A 2 -1.66 -21.25 -35.21
CA ILE A 2 -0.99 -21.65 -33.95
C ILE A 2 0.07 -20.65 -33.46
N LEU A 3 0.81 -20.00 -34.37
CA LEU A 3 1.87 -19.05 -34.01
C LEU A 3 1.31 -17.80 -33.30
N ALA A 4 0.22 -17.24 -33.82
CA ALA A 4 -0.44 -16.06 -33.25
C ALA A 4 -1.00 -16.33 -31.84
N LEU A 5 -1.52 -17.54 -31.61
CA LEU A 5 -2.02 -17.96 -30.30
C LEU A 5 -0.87 -18.08 -29.29
N LYS A 6 0.24 -18.73 -29.66
CA LYS A 6 1.46 -18.85 -28.82
C LYS A 6 2.07 -17.49 -28.50
N GLU A 7 1.99 -16.54 -29.43
CA GLU A 7 2.48 -15.18 -29.23
C GLU A 7 1.58 -14.37 -28.29
N ARG A 8 0.25 -14.49 -28.44
CA ARG A 8 -0.73 -13.89 -27.52
C ARG A 8 -0.54 -14.43 -26.10
N LEU A 9 -0.37 -15.74 -25.94
CA LEU A 9 -0.13 -16.37 -24.64
C LEU A 9 1.15 -15.86 -23.97
N ARG A 10 2.26 -15.79 -24.71
CA ARG A 10 3.54 -15.24 -24.19
C ARG A 10 3.40 -13.78 -23.75
N ARG A 11 2.64 -12.95 -24.48
CA ARG A 11 2.38 -11.56 -24.07
C ARG A 11 1.63 -11.48 -22.75
N LEU A 12 0.56 -12.27 -22.59
CA LEU A 12 -0.24 -12.29 -21.37
C LEU A 12 0.56 -12.78 -20.15
N GLN A 13 1.38 -13.82 -20.32
CA GLN A 13 2.26 -14.32 -19.25
C GLN A 13 3.27 -13.26 -18.80
N ARG A 14 3.91 -12.54 -19.74
CA ARG A 14 4.86 -11.47 -19.41
C ARG A 14 4.17 -10.30 -18.69
N GLN A 15 2.97 -9.91 -19.13
CA GLN A 15 2.19 -8.86 -18.48
C GLN A 15 1.82 -9.26 -17.05
N SER A 16 1.29 -10.48 -16.85
CA SER A 16 0.95 -11.01 -15.53
C SER A 16 2.14 -11.02 -14.58
N HIS A 17 3.29 -11.53 -15.03
CA HIS A 17 4.50 -11.60 -14.21
C HIS A 17 5.04 -10.21 -13.86
N THR A 18 5.00 -9.26 -14.80
CA THR A 18 5.41 -7.88 -14.54
C THR A 18 4.51 -7.21 -13.51
N THR A 19 3.20 -7.41 -13.58
CA THR A 19 2.24 -6.86 -12.61
C THR A 19 2.42 -7.48 -11.23
N ALA A 20 2.62 -8.80 -11.15
CA ALA A 20 2.89 -9.48 -9.89
C ALA A 20 4.17 -8.96 -9.22
N ASN A 21 5.24 -8.78 -9.98
CA ASN A 21 6.51 -8.24 -9.47
C ASN A 21 6.37 -6.79 -9.00
N LYS A 22 5.61 -5.96 -9.72
CA LYS A 22 5.28 -4.59 -9.29
C LYS A 22 4.49 -4.59 -7.98
N GLN A 23 3.51 -5.48 -7.83
CA GLN A 23 2.71 -5.58 -6.62
C GLN A 23 3.56 -6.02 -5.42
N ALA A 24 4.42 -7.03 -5.60
CA ALA A 24 5.35 -7.48 -4.57
C ALA A 24 6.31 -6.37 -4.15
N GLY A 25 6.83 -5.59 -5.10
CA GLY A 25 7.65 -4.40 -4.82
C GLY A 25 6.90 -3.32 -4.03
N LEU A 26 5.63 -3.09 -4.35
CA LEU A 26 4.78 -2.13 -3.62
C LEU A 26 4.54 -2.58 -2.19
N VAL A 27 4.18 -3.85 -1.96
CA VAL A 27 3.96 -4.40 -0.62
C VAL A 27 5.22 -4.25 0.24
N ASN A 28 6.37 -4.68 -0.27
CA ASN A 28 7.64 -4.55 0.44
C ASN A 28 7.96 -3.07 0.77
N ARG A 29 7.69 -2.15 -0.16
CA ARG A 29 7.89 -0.71 0.09
C ARG A 29 6.95 -0.18 1.19
N LEU A 30 5.69 -0.62 1.23
CA LEU A 30 4.74 -0.24 2.28
C LEU A 30 5.17 -0.78 3.65
N ASP A 31 5.64 -2.03 3.72
CA ASP A 31 6.15 -2.63 4.95
C ASP A 31 7.38 -1.88 5.47
N GLN A 32 8.32 -1.51 4.60
CA GLN A 32 9.48 -0.71 4.99
C GLN A 32 9.08 0.67 5.54
N ILE A 33 8.03 1.29 5.00
CA ILE A 33 7.50 2.55 5.51
C ILE A 33 6.86 2.33 6.89
N ALA A 34 6.05 1.30 7.03
CA ALA A 34 5.39 0.97 8.29
C ALA A 34 6.40 0.74 9.43
N LEU A 35 7.43 -0.09 9.18
CA LEU A 35 8.50 -0.35 10.15
C LEU A 35 9.27 0.91 10.52
N ARG A 36 9.61 1.76 9.53
CA ARG A 36 10.30 3.02 9.79
C ARG A 36 9.46 3.97 10.63
N CYS A 37 8.15 4.01 10.42
CA CYS A 37 7.23 4.84 11.22
C CYS A 37 7.09 4.28 12.64
N ALA A 38 6.94 2.96 12.78
CA ALA A 38 6.80 2.30 14.08
C ALA A 38 8.04 2.44 14.98
N GLY A 39 9.22 2.55 14.39
CA GLY A 39 10.47 2.77 15.14
C GLY A 39 10.69 4.20 15.65
N ARG A 40 9.81 5.16 15.33
CA ARG A 40 9.95 6.55 15.78
C ARG A 40 9.47 6.73 17.21
N PRO A 41 10.11 7.61 18.01
CA PRO A 41 9.62 7.94 19.33
C PRO A 41 8.25 8.64 19.26
N ILE A 42 7.40 8.38 20.24
CA ILE A 42 6.10 9.05 20.38
C ILE A 42 6.34 10.48 20.88
N SER A 43 6.10 11.48 20.02
CA SER A 43 6.27 12.90 20.34
C SER A 43 5.01 13.55 20.94
N ASP A 44 3.83 13.05 20.60
CA ASP A 44 2.54 13.51 21.11
C ASP A 44 1.79 12.27 21.59
N ARG A 45 1.32 12.31 22.84
CA ARG A 45 0.60 11.20 23.49
C ARG A 45 -0.91 11.38 23.45
N ARG A 46 -1.39 12.48 22.88
CA ARG A 46 -2.81 12.70 22.68
C ARG A 46 -3.43 11.57 21.87
N SER A 47 -4.64 11.18 22.26
CA SER A 47 -5.44 10.25 21.48
C SER A 47 -5.82 10.86 20.12
N ALA A 48 -6.35 10.04 19.21
CA ALA A 48 -6.82 10.55 17.93
C ALA A 48 -7.90 11.63 18.10
N GLU A 49 -8.80 11.44 19.07
CA GLU A 49 -9.88 12.36 19.42
C GLU A 49 -9.34 13.68 19.98
N GLU A 50 -8.36 13.62 20.89
CA GLU A 50 -7.71 14.80 21.47
C GLU A 50 -6.87 15.58 20.45
N ILE A 51 -6.38 14.91 19.40
CA ILE A 51 -5.70 15.56 18.26
C ILE A 51 -6.72 16.24 17.36
N LEU A 52 -7.85 15.58 17.08
CA LEU A 52 -8.92 16.14 16.26
C LEU A 52 -9.56 17.36 16.94
N GLY A 53 -9.73 17.32 18.26
CA GLY A 53 -10.38 18.40 19.02
C GLY A 53 -11.88 18.50 18.76
N TYR A 54 -12.47 17.44 18.20
CA TYR A 54 -13.90 17.33 17.95
C TYR A 54 -14.44 16.06 18.61
N ASP A 55 -15.63 16.17 19.20
CA ASP A 55 -16.34 15.02 19.72
C ASP A 55 -16.88 14.14 18.57
N ALA A 56 -17.52 13.02 18.93
CA ALA A 56 -18.10 12.09 17.95
C ALA A 56 -19.18 12.71 17.05
N THR A 57 -19.70 13.89 17.40
CA THR A 57 -20.69 14.64 16.61
C THR A 57 -20.07 15.76 15.77
N GLY A 58 -18.75 15.97 15.86
CA GLY A 58 -18.03 16.99 15.12
C GLY A 58 -18.08 18.37 15.77
N LEU A 59 -18.44 18.45 17.06
CA LEU A 59 -18.42 19.71 17.80
C LEU A 59 -17.08 19.91 18.51
N PRO A 60 -16.54 21.14 18.55
CA PRO A 60 -15.31 21.43 19.28
C PRO A 60 -15.46 21.00 20.74
N THR A 61 -14.46 20.27 21.26
CA THR A 61 -14.36 19.88 22.67
C THR A 61 -13.39 20.77 23.41
#